data_AF-A0A9P9SNR5-F1
#
_entry.id   AF-A0A9P9SNR5-F1
#
_cell.length_a   1.000
_cell.length_b   1.000
_cell.length_c   1.000
_cell.angle_alpha   90.00
_cell.angle_beta   90.00
_cell.angle_gamma   90.00
#
_symmetry.space_group_name_H-M   'P 1'
#
loop_
_entity.id
_entity.type
_entity.pdbx_description
1 polymer ?
#
loop_
_entity_poly.entity_id
_entity_poly.type
_entity_poly.pdbx_seq_one_letter_code
_entity_poly.pdbx_strand_id
1 'polypeptide(L)'
;MGSNSPNPPSVTNHQTDSTPLPAYLARHVKLGFDSEDVSALLDSIDSSQNPHPSSTHLPAELLLQILEHVPVDYVLDWRLICRGFRDAIDGRVLFYHLHRTQLIGYMGSRHSRPLERLDDEQYDRIHLLRAHFTDIEKDIKDTPSAERPRPVWNGTHAFFEIEDDWFQSFRYIGGAATRGGDTIEDADVQWLDTLDRLELRRKEEGFGTLRWCLKLDHAVLDMDFPLEAGRNTFDVDIHLHKGTIRVAWKDMLFSFLKTERALRRTVEEKQNSKFTFSHVEDCLRAVRRQRLQSTLDPDDRVDRHIKWSLRLLHPLFGKHRYDHRITLEDVENDATGLLLLLRREAALTHRQLAYLHQLASDYEAMDSEMHALDQAFREFKSHLAMPGFQLSVSLPGLNPRRLSRNPISWPDDLRTKVEEQVGKWKAQRQVIDQMKCLLAASNMALSISAEDLSSQI
;
A
#
# COMPACT_ATOMS: atom_id res chain seq x y z
N MET A 1 45.53 -46.91 40.16
CA MET A 1 45.77 -45.48 39.83
C MET A 1 45.95 -45.45 38.32
N GLY A 2 45.06 -44.92 37.47
CA GLY A 2 44.04 -43.90 37.66
C GLY A 2 44.27 -42.85 36.55
N SER A 3 43.73 -43.09 35.36
CA SER A 3 43.52 -42.06 34.34
C SER A 3 42.34 -42.47 33.45
N ASN A 4 41.15 -42.04 33.86
CA ASN A 4 39.97 -41.98 33.01
C ASN A 4 40.14 -40.82 32.02
N SER A 5 39.91 -41.08 30.73
CA SER A 5 39.43 -40.08 29.78
C SER A 5 38.29 -40.70 28.98
N PRO A 6 37.11 -40.05 28.91
CA PRO A 6 35.91 -40.60 28.32
C PRO A 6 35.95 -40.53 26.79
N ASN A 7 35.59 -41.65 26.16
CA ASN A 7 35.28 -41.74 24.74
C ASN A 7 34.10 -40.80 24.39
N PRO A 8 34.16 -40.06 23.28
CA PRO A 8 33.03 -39.27 22.79
C PRO A 8 31.87 -40.18 22.33
N PRO A 9 30.61 -39.73 22.45
CA PRO A 9 29.43 -40.53 22.15
C PRO A 9 29.36 -40.89 20.66
N SER A 10 29.03 -42.15 20.41
CA SER A 10 28.82 -42.71 19.09
C SER A 10 27.71 -41.94 18.38
N VAL A 11 28.06 -41.26 17.28
CA VAL A 11 27.09 -40.81 16.30
C VAL A 11 26.50 -42.07 15.69
N THR A 12 25.23 -42.35 15.99
CA THR A 12 24.42 -43.31 15.26
C THR A 12 24.38 -42.87 13.81
N ASN A 13 25.26 -43.47 13.00
CA ASN A 13 25.09 -43.56 11.57
C ASN A 13 23.69 -44.14 11.32
N HIS A 14 22.74 -43.30 10.94
CA HIS A 14 21.61 -43.77 10.16
C HIS A 14 22.23 -44.29 8.86
N GLN A 15 22.44 -45.60 8.82
CA GLN A 15 22.60 -46.35 7.60
C GLN A 15 21.43 -45.99 6.70
N THR A 16 21.71 -45.22 5.65
CA THR A 16 20.86 -45.19 4.48
C THR A 16 20.89 -46.60 3.91
N ASP A 17 19.86 -47.39 4.23
CA ASP A 17 19.55 -48.65 3.57
C ASP A 17 19.34 -48.35 2.09
N SER A 18 20.45 -48.38 1.35
CA SER A 18 20.50 -48.24 -0.09
C SER A 18 20.08 -49.57 -0.71
N THR A 19 18.80 -49.90 -0.53
CA THR A 19 18.17 -50.90 -1.39
C THR A 19 18.20 -50.36 -2.82
N PRO A 20 18.81 -51.07 -3.78
CA PRO A 20 18.88 -50.59 -5.15
C PRO A 20 17.46 -50.51 -5.73
N LEU A 21 17.06 -49.30 -6.12
CA LEU A 21 15.77 -49.04 -6.74
C LEU A 21 15.52 -50.00 -7.92
N PRO A 22 14.29 -50.50 -8.11
CA PRO A 22 13.94 -51.33 -9.25
C PRO A 22 14.34 -50.67 -10.58
N ALA A 23 14.89 -51.47 -11.50
CA ALA A 23 15.52 -50.97 -12.73
C ALA A 23 14.59 -50.11 -13.62
N TYR A 24 13.27 -50.26 -13.49
CA TYR A 24 12.28 -49.44 -14.20
C TYR A 24 12.11 -48.02 -13.61
N LEU A 25 12.41 -47.82 -12.31
CA LEU A 25 12.39 -46.51 -11.64
C LEU A 25 13.75 -45.80 -11.70
N ALA A 26 14.84 -46.56 -11.77
CA ALA A 26 16.20 -46.02 -11.83
C ALA A 26 16.45 -45.08 -13.04
N ARG A 27 15.69 -45.23 -14.13
CA ARG A 27 15.75 -44.32 -15.30
C ARG A 27 15.15 -42.93 -15.03
N HIS A 28 14.28 -42.79 -14.04
CA HIS A 28 13.59 -41.53 -13.74
C HIS A 28 14.31 -40.67 -12.69
N VAL A 29 15.32 -41.22 -12.00
CA VAL A 29 16.16 -40.49 -11.03
C VAL A 29 16.94 -39.32 -11.68
N LYS A 30 17.20 -39.39 -12.99
CA LYS A 30 17.83 -38.28 -13.74
C LYS A 30 16.91 -37.09 -14.04
N LEU A 31 15.63 -37.15 -13.66
CA LEU A 31 14.65 -36.04 -13.81
C LEU A 31 14.54 -35.17 -12.55
N GLY A 32 15.41 -35.35 -11.55
CA GLY A 32 15.46 -34.52 -10.35
C GLY A 32 14.47 -34.93 -9.25
N PHE A 33 14.06 -36.19 -9.20
CA PHE A 33 13.31 -36.75 -8.07
C PHE A 33 14.28 -37.13 -6.96
N ASP A 34 14.05 -36.65 -5.74
CA ASP A 34 14.78 -37.11 -4.55
C ASP A 34 14.16 -38.40 -3.98
N SER A 35 14.80 -38.98 -2.96
CA SER A 35 14.30 -40.21 -2.34
C SER A 35 12.97 -40.02 -1.63
N GLU A 36 12.66 -38.79 -1.19
CA GLU A 36 11.38 -38.46 -0.54
C GLU A 36 10.23 -38.43 -1.56
N ASP A 37 10.50 -37.92 -2.77
CA ASP A 37 9.55 -37.92 -3.88
C ASP A 37 9.18 -39.35 -4.33
N VAL A 38 10.16 -40.26 -4.34
CA VAL A 38 9.93 -41.66 -4.69
C VAL A 38 9.12 -42.37 -3.61
N SER A 39 9.38 -42.09 -2.33
CA SER A 39 8.53 -42.62 -1.24
C SER A 39 7.11 -42.07 -1.30
N ALA A 40 6.92 -40.77 -1.55
CA ALA A 40 5.59 -40.17 -1.65
C ALA A 40 4.78 -40.71 -2.85
N LEU A 41 5.45 -41.03 -3.96
CA LEU A 41 4.82 -41.68 -5.11
C LEU A 41 4.39 -43.12 -4.77
N LEU A 42 5.26 -43.89 -4.09
CA LEU A 42 4.94 -45.25 -3.66
C LEU A 42 3.81 -45.27 -2.63
N ASP A 43 3.83 -44.36 -1.65
CA ASP A 43 2.77 -44.20 -0.64
C ASP A 43 1.43 -43.80 -1.28
N SER A 44 1.46 -42.98 -2.34
CA SER A 44 0.26 -42.60 -3.11
C SER A 44 -0.32 -43.77 -3.90
N ILE A 45 0.54 -44.61 -4.49
CA ILE A 45 0.13 -45.83 -5.19
C ILE A 45 -0.46 -46.83 -4.19
N ASP A 46 0.19 -47.05 -3.05
CA ASP A 46 -0.27 -47.97 -2.01
C ASP A 46 -1.57 -47.46 -1.35
N SER A 47 -1.73 -46.14 -1.20
CA SER A 47 -2.98 -45.52 -0.76
C SER A 47 -4.12 -45.68 -1.77
N SER A 48 -3.82 -45.65 -3.07
CA SER A 48 -4.82 -45.83 -4.13
C SER A 48 -5.33 -47.27 -4.25
N GLN A 49 -4.60 -48.25 -3.70
CA GLN A 49 -4.97 -49.68 -3.75
C GLN A 49 -5.68 -50.16 -2.47
N ASN A 50 -5.82 -49.33 -1.44
CA ASN A 50 -6.54 -49.67 -0.21
C ASN A 50 -8.00 -49.16 -0.24
N PRO A 51 -9.02 -50.04 -0.27
CA PRO A 51 -10.42 -49.68 -0.45
C PRO A 51 -11.12 -49.32 0.88
N HIS A 52 -10.46 -48.53 1.74
CA HIS A 52 -11.10 -48.00 2.94
C HIS A 52 -11.67 -46.60 2.68
N PRO A 53 -12.99 -46.37 2.87
CA PRO A 53 -13.60 -45.06 2.67
C PRO A 53 -13.38 -44.20 3.91
N SER A 54 -12.21 -43.61 4.05
CA SER A 54 -11.93 -42.69 5.16
C SER A 54 -11.10 -41.49 4.73
N SER A 55 -11.57 -40.77 3.72
CA SER A 55 -11.42 -39.32 3.66
C SER A 55 -12.41 -38.79 2.63
N THR A 56 -13.26 -37.86 3.03
CA THR A 56 -14.05 -37.02 2.13
C THR A 56 -13.08 -36.18 1.30
N HIS A 57 -12.52 -36.77 0.24
CA HIS A 57 -11.65 -36.07 -0.69
C HIS A 57 -12.48 -35.04 -1.43
N LEU A 58 -12.19 -33.76 -1.20
CA LEU A 58 -12.72 -32.69 -2.03
C LEU A 58 -12.20 -32.89 -3.46
N PRO A 59 -13.06 -32.76 -4.49
CA PRO A 59 -12.62 -32.69 -5.88
C PRO A 59 -11.51 -31.65 -6.07
N ALA A 60 -10.59 -31.92 -6.99
CA ALA A 60 -9.43 -31.06 -7.25
C ALA A 60 -9.88 -29.63 -7.62
N GLU A 61 -10.99 -29.49 -8.32
CA GLU A 61 -11.59 -28.21 -8.70
C GLU A 61 -11.98 -27.37 -7.48
N LEU A 62 -12.56 -28.01 -6.45
CA LEU A 62 -12.91 -27.32 -5.20
C LEU A 62 -11.66 -26.92 -4.42
N LEU A 63 -10.63 -27.78 -4.42
CA LEU A 63 -9.34 -27.43 -3.79
C LEU A 63 -8.67 -26.24 -4.49
N LEU A 64 -8.68 -26.20 -5.83
CA LEU A 64 -8.17 -25.06 -6.59
C LEU A 64 -8.95 -23.78 -6.29
N GLN A 65 -10.28 -23.87 -6.22
CA GLN A 65 -11.13 -22.72 -5.88
C GLN A 65 -10.86 -22.23 -4.45
N ILE A 66 -10.59 -23.13 -3.50
CA ILE A 66 -10.17 -22.76 -2.14
C ILE A 66 -8.82 -22.04 -2.19
N LEU A 67 -7.84 -22.57 -2.92
CA LEU A 67 -6.51 -21.95 -3.05
C LEU A 67 -6.55 -20.53 -3.62
N GLU A 68 -7.45 -20.25 -4.57
CA GLU A 68 -7.68 -18.89 -5.12
C GLU A 68 -8.13 -17.86 -4.06
N HIS A 69 -8.73 -18.32 -2.96
CA HIS A 69 -9.25 -17.48 -1.88
C HIS A 69 -8.38 -17.50 -0.61
N VAL A 70 -7.26 -18.23 -0.63
CA VAL A 70 -6.30 -18.21 0.47
C VAL A 70 -5.72 -16.78 0.61
N PRO A 71 -5.68 -16.21 1.83
CA PRO A 71 -5.05 -14.91 2.04
C PRO A 71 -3.57 -14.93 1.61
N VAL A 72 -3.15 -13.85 0.96
CA VAL A 72 -1.87 -13.72 0.26
C VAL A 72 -0.64 -14.00 1.14
N ASP A 73 -0.76 -13.70 2.43
CA ASP A 73 0.23 -13.90 3.48
C ASP A 73 0.40 -15.37 3.90
N TYR A 74 -0.51 -16.26 3.48
CA TYR A 74 -0.46 -17.71 3.72
C TYR A 74 -0.23 -18.53 2.45
N VAL A 75 -0.44 -17.99 1.24
CA VAL A 75 -0.35 -18.74 -0.03
C VAL A 75 0.94 -19.55 -0.15
N LEU A 76 2.08 -18.98 0.26
CA LEU A 76 3.37 -19.68 0.19
C LEU A 76 3.55 -20.79 1.23
N ASP A 77 2.80 -20.79 2.33
CA ASP A 77 2.76 -21.92 3.25
C ASP A 77 2.01 -23.10 2.60
N TRP A 78 0.91 -22.83 1.89
CA TRP A 78 0.15 -23.84 1.14
C TRP A 78 0.96 -24.46 -0.01
N ARG A 79 1.84 -23.67 -0.64
CA ARG A 79 2.78 -24.14 -1.68
C ARG A 79 3.71 -25.26 -1.21
N LEU A 80 3.95 -25.39 0.10
CA LEU A 80 4.84 -26.40 0.67
C LEU A 80 4.13 -27.73 0.97
N ILE A 81 2.80 -27.79 0.90
CA ILE A 81 2.02 -28.96 1.31
C ILE A 81 2.21 -30.14 0.34
N CYS A 82 2.07 -29.91 -0.96
CA CYS A 82 2.23 -30.94 -1.97
C CYS A 82 2.58 -30.34 -3.35
N ARG A 83 3.08 -31.18 -4.26
CA ARG A 83 3.42 -30.78 -5.64
C ARG A 83 2.22 -30.23 -6.41
N GLY A 84 1.04 -30.82 -6.26
CA GLY A 84 -0.17 -30.33 -6.93
C GLY A 84 -0.52 -28.90 -6.54
N PHE A 85 -0.38 -28.54 -5.25
CA PHE A 85 -0.58 -27.17 -4.79
C PHE A 85 0.53 -26.25 -5.28
N ARG A 86 1.78 -26.71 -5.31
CA ARG A 86 2.88 -25.96 -5.91
C ARG A 86 2.62 -25.61 -7.37
N ASP A 87 2.26 -26.59 -8.18
CA ASP A 87 2.02 -26.40 -9.61
C ASP A 87 0.78 -25.52 -9.87
N ALA A 88 -0.26 -25.66 -9.04
CA ALA A 88 -1.45 -24.81 -9.09
C ALA A 88 -1.16 -23.36 -8.68
N ILE A 89 -0.37 -23.19 -7.60
CA ILE A 89 0.07 -21.89 -7.09
C ILE A 89 0.93 -21.18 -8.12
N ASP A 90 1.96 -21.85 -8.65
CA ASP A 90 2.91 -21.26 -9.60
C ASP A 90 2.29 -20.94 -10.99
N GLY A 91 1.07 -21.43 -11.25
CA GLY A 91 0.31 -21.18 -12.48
C GLY A 91 -0.99 -20.42 -12.24
N ARG A 92 -2.11 -21.16 -12.21
CA ARG A 92 -3.48 -20.63 -12.22
C ARG A 92 -3.77 -19.70 -11.04
N VAL A 93 -3.36 -20.07 -9.82
CA VAL A 93 -3.69 -19.28 -8.61
C VAL A 93 -2.88 -17.99 -8.57
N LEU A 94 -1.60 -18.00 -8.95
CA LEU A 94 -0.82 -16.76 -9.07
C LEU A 94 -1.38 -15.85 -10.15
N PHE A 95 -1.86 -16.41 -11.25
CA PHE A 95 -2.57 -15.64 -12.28
C PHE A 95 -3.89 -15.04 -11.78
N TYR A 96 -4.64 -15.77 -10.94
CA TYR A 96 -5.82 -15.23 -10.28
C TYR A 96 -5.48 -14.04 -9.36
N HIS A 97 -4.37 -14.11 -8.62
CA HIS A 97 -3.88 -12.98 -7.83
C HIS A 97 -3.41 -11.82 -8.73
N LEU A 98 -2.80 -12.09 -9.88
CA LEU A 98 -2.38 -11.06 -10.83
C LEU A 98 -3.56 -10.18 -11.26
N HIS A 99 -4.72 -10.76 -11.56
CA HIS A 99 -5.93 -10.01 -11.92
C HIS A 99 -6.43 -9.05 -10.84
N ARG A 100 -6.07 -9.29 -9.57
CA ARG A 100 -6.45 -8.48 -8.41
C ARG A 100 -5.33 -7.52 -7.98
N THR A 101 -4.20 -7.56 -8.69
CA THR A 101 -3.03 -6.75 -8.39
C THR A 101 -3.22 -5.35 -8.94
N GLN A 102 -2.89 -4.36 -8.12
CA GLN A 102 -2.81 -2.95 -8.52
C GLN A 102 -1.39 -2.45 -8.26
N LEU A 103 -0.80 -1.77 -9.25
CA LEU A 103 0.46 -1.05 -9.08
C LEU A 103 0.15 0.40 -8.74
N ILE A 104 0.86 0.95 -7.77
CA ILE A 104 0.63 2.32 -7.28
C ILE A 104 1.96 3.08 -7.28
N GLY A 105 2.08 4.06 -8.17
CA GLY A 105 3.20 4.99 -8.26
C GLY A 105 3.02 6.17 -7.30
N TYR A 106 4.09 6.58 -6.62
CA TYR A 106 4.10 7.67 -5.65
C TYR A 106 4.92 8.86 -6.15
N MET A 107 4.26 10.01 -6.32
CA MET A 107 4.91 11.25 -6.76
C MET A 107 5.80 11.89 -5.68
N GLY A 108 5.69 11.48 -4.41
CA GLY A 108 6.48 12.01 -3.32
C GLY A 108 5.64 12.73 -2.28
N SER A 109 6.27 13.15 -1.19
CA SER A 109 5.55 13.74 -0.06
C SER A 109 5.08 15.16 -0.36
N ARG A 110 4.08 15.60 0.41
CA ARG A 110 3.51 16.94 0.35
C ARG A 110 4.53 18.06 0.45
N HIS A 111 5.65 17.80 1.11
CA HIS A 111 6.72 18.76 1.36
C HIS A 111 7.87 18.68 0.34
N SER A 112 7.80 17.74 -0.60
CA SER A 112 8.81 17.60 -1.66
C SER A 112 8.50 18.51 -2.84
N ARG A 113 9.54 18.94 -3.56
CA ARG A 113 9.36 19.69 -4.81
C ARG A 113 8.96 18.74 -5.95
N PRO A 114 8.05 19.15 -6.84
CA PRO A 114 7.29 20.41 -6.87
C PRO A 114 5.96 20.39 -6.07
N LEU A 115 5.63 19.27 -5.41
CA LEU A 115 4.37 19.04 -4.69
C LEU A 115 4.09 20.02 -3.54
N GLU A 116 5.13 20.66 -2.98
CA GLU A 116 5.02 21.68 -1.92
C GLU A 116 4.13 22.88 -2.31
N ARG A 117 3.96 23.13 -3.61
CA ARG A 117 3.22 24.29 -4.14
C ARG A 117 1.73 24.05 -4.34
N LEU A 118 1.31 22.79 -4.33
CA LEU A 118 -0.08 22.44 -4.57
C LEU A 118 -0.95 22.87 -3.40
N ASP A 119 -2.26 22.96 -3.57
CA ASP A 119 -3.19 22.85 -2.45
C ASP A 119 -3.45 21.36 -2.10
N ASP A 120 -4.20 21.11 -1.03
CA ASP A 120 -4.43 19.74 -0.55
C ASP A 120 -5.29 18.93 -1.53
N GLU A 121 -6.20 19.59 -2.26
CA GLU A 121 -7.07 18.93 -3.24
C GLU A 121 -6.28 18.51 -4.49
N GLN A 122 -5.42 19.39 -4.96
CA GLN A 122 -4.52 19.13 -6.07
C GLN A 122 -3.54 18.01 -5.73
N TYR A 123 -2.95 18.04 -4.53
CA TYR A 123 -2.05 16.97 -4.07
C TYR A 123 -2.79 15.62 -4.01
N ASP A 124 -3.96 15.56 -3.39
CA ASP A 124 -4.73 14.32 -3.25
C ASP A 124 -5.06 13.69 -4.61
N ARG A 125 -5.28 14.49 -5.66
CA ARG A 125 -5.58 14.02 -7.02
C ARG A 125 -4.40 13.42 -7.78
N ILE A 126 -3.16 13.87 -7.53
CA ILE A 126 -2.00 13.44 -8.35
C ILE A 126 -0.91 12.71 -7.59
N HIS A 127 -0.84 12.79 -6.26
CA HIS A 127 0.26 12.20 -5.49
C HIS A 127 0.38 10.67 -5.64
N LEU A 128 -0.72 9.99 -5.99
CA LEU A 128 -0.77 8.57 -6.28
C LEU A 128 -1.26 8.33 -7.71
N LEU A 129 -0.49 7.55 -8.45
CA LEU A 129 -0.82 7.05 -9.77
C LEU A 129 -1.18 5.58 -9.65
N ARG A 130 -2.38 5.18 -10.07
CA ARG A 130 -2.85 3.80 -9.97
C ARG A 130 -2.86 3.14 -11.34
N ALA A 131 -2.43 1.88 -11.40
CA ALA A 131 -2.43 1.09 -12.61
C ALA A 131 -2.99 -0.32 -12.35
N HIS A 132 -3.88 -0.78 -13.24
CA HIS A 132 -4.59 -2.04 -13.12
C HIS A 132 -4.12 -3.04 -14.16
N PHE A 133 -4.13 -4.32 -13.79
CA PHE A 133 -3.78 -5.40 -14.72
C PHE A 133 -4.76 -5.42 -15.92
N THR A 134 -4.23 -5.55 -17.13
CA THR A 134 -5.02 -5.62 -18.36
C THR A 134 -4.87 -6.94 -19.10
N ASP A 135 -3.66 -7.28 -19.54
CA ASP A 135 -3.39 -8.51 -20.30
C ASP A 135 -1.98 -9.04 -20.04
N ILE A 136 -1.74 -10.30 -20.42
CA ILE A 136 -0.41 -10.91 -20.44
C ILE A 136 0.21 -10.74 -21.84
N GLU A 137 1.52 -10.50 -21.89
CA GLU A 137 2.29 -10.45 -23.13
C GLU A 137 2.15 -11.77 -23.88
N LYS A 138 1.55 -11.71 -25.07
CA LYS A 138 1.40 -12.85 -25.97
C LYS A 138 2.72 -13.06 -26.70
N ASP A 139 3.20 -14.29 -26.71
CA ASP A 139 4.46 -14.65 -27.34
C ASP A 139 4.30 -14.50 -28.87
N ILE A 140 4.82 -13.40 -29.44
CA ILE A 140 4.68 -13.07 -30.89
C ILE A 140 5.40 -14.11 -31.77
N LYS A 141 6.22 -14.99 -31.18
CA LYS A 141 7.01 -16.03 -31.85
C LYS A 141 6.24 -17.32 -32.15
N ASP A 142 4.92 -17.35 -31.99
CA ASP A 142 4.11 -18.50 -32.42
C ASP A 142 4.08 -18.59 -33.96
N THR A 143 5.13 -19.19 -34.52
CA THR A 143 5.04 -19.91 -35.79
C THR A 143 3.82 -20.84 -35.73
N PRO A 144 2.97 -20.90 -36.77
CA PRO A 144 1.70 -21.65 -36.77
C PRO A 144 1.87 -23.18 -36.81
N SER A 145 2.93 -23.72 -36.22
CA SER A 145 3.17 -25.15 -36.12
C SER A 145 2.49 -25.71 -34.87
N ALA A 146 1.28 -26.26 -35.04
CA ALA A 146 0.62 -27.37 -34.31
C ALA A 146 0.88 -27.64 -32.80
N GLU A 147 1.46 -26.72 -32.03
CA GLU A 147 1.64 -26.86 -30.60
C GLU A 147 0.33 -26.49 -29.91
N ARG A 148 -0.06 -27.33 -28.95
CA ARG A 148 -1.26 -27.14 -28.12
C ARG A 148 -1.26 -25.72 -27.52
N PRO A 149 -2.44 -25.07 -27.41
CA PRO A 149 -2.51 -23.72 -26.85
C PRO A 149 -1.86 -23.71 -25.46
N ARG A 150 -0.79 -22.93 -25.30
CA ARG A 150 -0.16 -22.72 -24.01
C ARG A 150 -1.17 -22.01 -23.10
N PRO A 151 -1.24 -22.35 -21.81
CA PRO A 151 -2.12 -21.64 -20.90
C PRO A 151 -1.73 -20.16 -20.84
N VAL A 152 -2.73 -19.28 -20.68
CA VAL A 152 -2.57 -17.82 -20.71
C VAL A 152 -1.52 -17.34 -19.70
N TRP A 153 -1.42 -17.98 -18.54
CA TRP A 153 -0.45 -17.66 -17.48
C TRP A 153 1.00 -18.14 -17.74
N ASN A 154 1.32 -18.57 -18.96
CA ASN A 154 2.70 -18.87 -19.34
C ASN A 154 3.48 -17.65 -19.84
N GLY A 155 2.81 -16.55 -20.19
CA GLY A 155 3.53 -15.33 -20.59
C GLY A 155 4.43 -14.82 -19.46
N THR A 156 5.56 -14.25 -19.86
CA THR A 156 6.61 -13.79 -18.93
C THR A 156 6.29 -12.41 -18.36
N HIS A 157 5.65 -11.55 -19.14
CA HIS A 157 5.31 -10.18 -18.74
C HIS A 157 3.81 -9.95 -18.72
N ALA A 158 3.39 -9.07 -17.82
CA ALA A 158 2.02 -8.56 -17.74
C ALA A 158 2.02 -7.07 -18.03
N PHE A 159 0.95 -6.59 -18.63
CA PHE A 159 0.68 -5.19 -18.84
C PHE A 159 -0.29 -4.66 -17.79
N PHE A 160 0.00 -3.47 -17.29
CA PHE A 160 -0.87 -2.68 -16.44
C PHE A 160 -1.14 -1.34 -17.12
N GLU A 161 -2.37 -0.88 -17.04
CA GLU A 161 -2.82 0.39 -17.60
C GLU A 161 -3.07 1.40 -16.48
N ILE A 162 -2.54 2.60 -16.65
CA ILE A 162 -2.63 3.71 -15.72
C ILE A 162 -4.00 4.38 -15.87
N GLU A 163 -4.65 4.73 -14.75
CA GLU A 163 -5.96 5.38 -14.76
C GLU A 163 -5.96 6.72 -15.51
N ASP A 164 -6.90 6.88 -16.45
CA ASP A 164 -7.07 8.10 -17.25
C ASP A 164 -7.33 9.35 -16.39
N ASP A 165 -8.08 9.19 -15.29
CA ASP A 165 -8.42 10.27 -14.36
C ASP A 165 -7.17 10.93 -13.76
N TRP A 166 -6.11 10.14 -13.54
CA TRP A 166 -4.83 10.66 -13.08
C TRP A 166 -4.19 11.53 -14.15
N PHE A 167 -4.15 11.10 -15.41
CA PHE A 167 -3.59 11.90 -16.52
C PHE A 167 -4.37 13.20 -16.72
N GLN A 168 -5.69 13.15 -16.65
CA GLN A 168 -6.53 14.36 -16.76
C GLN A 168 -6.21 15.35 -15.64
N SER A 169 -6.13 14.88 -14.40
CA SER A 169 -5.77 15.69 -13.24
C SER A 169 -4.35 16.25 -13.37
N PHE A 170 -3.40 15.42 -13.78
CA PHE A 170 -2.00 15.81 -13.97
C PHE A 170 -1.83 16.82 -15.10
N ARG A 171 -2.56 16.73 -16.22
CA ARG A 171 -2.50 17.72 -17.30
C ARG A 171 -2.90 19.11 -16.84
N TYR A 172 -3.93 19.20 -15.99
CA TYR A 172 -4.41 20.46 -15.43
C TYR A 172 -3.42 21.03 -14.41
N ILE A 173 -2.98 20.21 -13.45
CA ILE A 173 -2.10 20.63 -12.35
C ILE A 173 -0.65 20.84 -12.82
N GLY A 174 -0.20 20.02 -13.76
CA GLY A 174 1.16 19.99 -14.30
C GLY A 174 1.46 21.09 -15.32
N GLY A 175 0.48 21.91 -15.68
CA GLY A 175 0.63 23.02 -16.62
C GLY A 175 0.62 22.63 -18.10
N ALA A 176 0.42 21.36 -18.44
CA ALA A 176 0.36 20.92 -19.84
C ALA A 176 -0.87 21.50 -20.58
N ALA A 177 -2.02 21.54 -19.90
CA ALA A 177 -3.28 22.03 -20.48
C ALA A 177 -3.21 23.52 -20.90
N THR A 178 -2.43 24.35 -20.21
CA THR A 178 -2.33 25.78 -20.51
C THR A 178 -1.38 26.07 -21.69
N ARG A 179 -0.53 25.11 -22.06
CA ARG A 179 0.42 25.23 -23.18
C ARG A 179 -0.12 24.71 -24.51
N GLY A 180 -1.36 24.20 -24.53
CA GLY A 180 -1.93 23.53 -25.70
C GLY A 180 -1.29 22.18 -26.02
N GLY A 181 -0.57 21.61 -25.04
CA GLY A 181 0.00 20.26 -25.13
C GLY A 181 -0.99 19.22 -24.61
N ASP A 182 -1.07 18.10 -25.33
CA ASP A 182 -1.94 16.97 -24.96
C ASP A 182 -1.17 15.85 -24.24
N THR A 183 0.15 15.97 -24.10
CA THR A 183 0.99 14.91 -23.55
C THR A 183 1.62 15.28 -22.21
N ILE A 184 2.05 14.27 -21.48
CA ILE A 184 2.80 14.45 -20.21
C ILE A 184 4.14 15.13 -20.48
N GLU A 185 4.69 14.97 -21.68
CA GLU A 185 5.96 15.59 -22.09
C GLU A 185 5.85 17.11 -22.20
N ASP A 186 4.64 17.64 -22.33
CA ASP A 186 4.34 19.07 -22.37
C ASP A 186 4.23 19.71 -20.97
N ALA A 187 4.38 18.91 -19.90
CA ALA A 187 4.31 19.39 -18.52
C ALA A 187 5.42 20.42 -18.20
N ASP A 188 5.18 21.24 -17.19
CA ASP A 188 6.19 22.19 -16.72
C ASP A 188 7.49 21.46 -16.34
N VAL A 189 8.64 22.09 -16.63
CA VAL A 189 9.99 21.55 -16.39
C VAL A 189 10.18 21.06 -14.95
N GLN A 190 9.50 21.68 -13.99
CA GLN A 190 9.55 21.29 -12.57
C GLN A 190 9.05 19.86 -12.29
N TRP A 191 8.23 19.28 -13.18
CA TRP A 191 7.67 17.94 -13.04
C TRP A 191 8.52 16.84 -13.69
N LEU A 192 9.42 17.20 -14.62
CA LEU A 192 10.22 16.24 -15.38
C LEU A 192 11.02 15.32 -14.45
N ASP A 193 11.60 15.87 -13.38
CA ASP A 193 12.35 15.10 -12.39
C ASP A 193 11.48 14.05 -11.69
N THR A 194 10.25 14.42 -11.31
CA THR A 194 9.31 13.51 -10.65
C THR A 194 8.81 12.42 -11.61
N LEU A 195 8.54 12.78 -12.86
CA LEU A 195 8.09 11.86 -13.90
C LEU A 195 9.20 10.87 -14.30
N ASP A 196 10.42 11.35 -14.52
CA ASP A 196 11.59 10.52 -14.79
C ASP A 196 11.86 9.53 -13.65
N ARG A 197 11.61 9.95 -12.41
CA ARG A 197 11.74 9.10 -11.22
C ARG A 197 10.69 7.99 -11.22
N LEU A 198 9.45 8.29 -11.60
CA LEU A 198 8.37 7.32 -11.74
C LEU A 198 8.61 6.36 -12.90
N GLU A 199 9.20 6.81 -14.01
CA GLU A 199 9.60 5.97 -15.15
C GLU A 199 10.86 5.14 -14.87
N LEU A 200 11.44 5.23 -13.68
CA LEU A 200 12.68 4.54 -13.28
C LEU A 200 13.88 4.85 -14.18
N ARG A 201 13.83 5.96 -14.95
CA ARG A 201 14.94 6.43 -15.82
C ARG A 201 16.10 7.00 -15.02
N ARG A 202 15.84 7.45 -13.80
CA ARG A 202 16.83 8.03 -12.88
C ARG A 202 17.17 7.10 -11.73
N LYS A 203 18.43 7.22 -11.28
CA LYS A 203 18.90 6.63 -10.01
C LYS A 203 18.13 7.20 -8.83
N GLU A 204 18.14 6.48 -7.72
CA GLU A 204 17.39 6.89 -6.52
C GLU A 204 18.00 8.14 -5.89
N GLU A 205 17.19 9.17 -5.65
CA GLU A 205 17.62 10.44 -5.02
C GLU A 205 17.78 10.32 -3.49
N GLY A 206 17.35 9.20 -2.91
CA GLY A 206 17.54 8.86 -1.51
C GLY A 206 17.22 7.38 -1.28
N PHE A 207 18.03 6.68 -0.51
CA PHE A 207 17.91 5.23 -0.37
C PHE A 207 16.63 4.81 0.33
N GLY A 208 15.89 3.86 -0.25
CA GLY A 208 14.61 3.42 0.31
C GLY A 208 13.48 4.43 0.11
N THR A 209 13.61 5.33 -0.87
CA THR A 209 12.52 6.19 -1.32
C THR A 209 11.47 5.33 -2.01
N LEU A 210 10.24 5.43 -1.53
CA LEU A 210 9.12 4.75 -2.16
C LEU A 210 8.82 5.40 -3.53
N ARG A 211 8.84 4.60 -4.59
CA ARG A 211 8.43 5.02 -5.94
C ARG A 211 7.20 4.28 -6.42
N TRP A 212 7.21 2.96 -6.26
CA TRP A 212 6.13 2.07 -6.65
C TRP A 212 5.84 1.10 -5.51
N CYS A 213 4.57 0.89 -5.24
CA CYS A 213 4.09 -0.15 -4.36
C CYS A 213 3.13 -1.07 -5.11
N LEU A 214 3.08 -2.31 -4.65
CA LEU A 214 2.15 -3.31 -5.12
C LEU A 214 1.05 -3.46 -4.06
N LYS A 215 -0.20 -3.36 -4.50
CA LYS A 215 -1.38 -3.69 -3.71
C LYS A 215 -1.97 -5.00 -4.23
N LEU A 216 -2.12 -5.95 -3.32
CA LEU A 216 -2.83 -7.20 -3.57
C LEU A 216 -3.69 -7.52 -2.36
N ASP A 217 -5.00 -7.49 -2.56
CA ASP A 217 -5.99 -7.66 -1.50
C ASP A 217 -5.82 -6.64 -0.38
N HIS A 218 -5.53 -7.10 0.84
CA HIS A 218 -5.29 -6.27 2.01
C HIS A 218 -3.80 -5.91 2.19
N ALA A 219 -2.91 -6.51 1.41
CA ALA A 219 -1.47 -6.32 1.53
C ALA A 219 -1.00 -5.21 0.58
N VAL A 220 -0.14 -4.33 1.10
CA VAL A 220 0.56 -3.30 0.32
C VAL A 220 2.01 -3.24 0.77
N LEU A 221 2.94 -3.30 -0.19
CA LEU A 221 4.39 -3.30 0.04
C LEU A 221 5.12 -2.55 -1.09
N ASP A 222 6.33 -2.09 -0.82
CA ASP A 222 7.23 -1.62 -1.87
C ASP A 222 7.44 -2.70 -2.94
N MET A 223 7.35 -2.30 -4.20
CA MET A 223 7.55 -3.19 -5.34
C MET A 223 9.00 -3.68 -5.36
N ASP A 224 9.97 -2.76 -5.43
CA ASP A 224 11.39 -3.06 -5.37
C ASP A 224 12.23 -1.84 -4.91
N PHE A 225 13.51 -2.06 -4.60
CA PHE A 225 14.49 -1.03 -4.20
C PHE A 225 15.65 -0.94 -5.21
N PRO A 226 15.43 -0.52 -6.46
CA PRO A 226 16.53 -0.31 -7.38
C PRO A 226 17.34 0.91 -6.99
N LEU A 227 18.52 0.64 -6.42
CA LEU A 227 19.52 1.67 -6.08
C LEU A 227 20.07 2.35 -7.34
N GLU A 228 20.15 1.61 -8.44
CA GLU A 228 20.57 2.10 -9.76
C GLU A 228 19.63 1.59 -10.85
N ALA A 229 19.56 2.32 -11.97
CA ALA A 229 18.85 1.87 -13.16
C ALA A 229 19.41 0.51 -13.60
N GLY A 230 18.53 -0.49 -13.76
CA GLY A 230 18.90 -1.85 -14.12
C GLY A 230 19.28 -2.79 -12.95
N ARG A 231 19.27 -2.32 -11.69
CA ARG A 231 19.43 -3.19 -10.50
C ARG A 231 18.09 -3.70 -9.94
N ASN A 232 17.04 -3.74 -10.77
CA ASN A 232 15.77 -4.35 -10.38
C ASN A 232 15.95 -5.86 -10.20
N THR A 233 15.24 -6.43 -9.23
CA THR A 233 15.14 -7.87 -9.00
C THR A 233 14.33 -8.59 -10.08
N PHE A 234 13.57 -7.84 -10.87
CA PHE A 234 12.78 -8.32 -12.00
C PHE A 234 12.64 -7.24 -13.09
N ASP A 235 12.29 -7.66 -14.31
CA ASP A 235 12.12 -6.76 -15.45
C ASP A 235 10.88 -5.86 -15.26
N VAL A 236 11.05 -4.55 -15.40
CA VAL A 236 9.99 -3.54 -15.27
C VAL A 236 10.27 -2.39 -16.21
N ASP A 237 9.35 -2.15 -17.15
CA ASP A 237 9.37 -1.01 -18.04
C ASP A 237 8.13 -0.15 -17.81
N ILE A 238 8.34 1.13 -17.57
CA ILE A 238 7.27 2.10 -17.29
C ILE A 238 7.25 3.13 -18.39
N HIS A 239 6.11 3.23 -19.08
CA HIS A 239 5.90 4.17 -20.17
C HIS A 239 4.73 5.09 -19.82
N LEU A 240 5.01 6.17 -19.10
CA LEU A 240 3.96 7.11 -18.67
C LEU A 240 3.26 7.74 -19.87
N HIS A 241 4.00 8.07 -20.93
CA HIS A 241 3.44 8.63 -22.17
C HIS A 241 2.41 7.71 -22.87
N LYS A 242 2.51 6.38 -22.68
CA LYS A 242 1.56 5.40 -23.21
C LYS A 242 0.48 5.01 -22.20
N GLY A 243 0.62 5.41 -20.94
CA GLY A 243 -0.23 4.91 -19.86
C GLY A 243 -0.02 3.44 -19.53
N THR A 244 1.13 2.84 -19.88
CA THR A 244 1.35 1.40 -19.75
C THR A 244 2.58 1.05 -18.93
N ILE A 245 2.47 -0.01 -18.12
CA ILE A 245 3.57 -0.61 -17.37
C ILE A 245 3.68 -2.07 -17.80
N ARG A 246 4.89 -2.51 -18.16
CA ARG A 246 5.21 -3.90 -18.49
C ARG A 246 6.08 -4.47 -17.38
N VAL A 247 5.70 -5.60 -16.80
CA VAL A 247 6.42 -6.19 -15.66
C VAL A 247 6.54 -7.71 -15.77
N ALA A 248 7.71 -8.25 -15.41
CA ALA A 248 7.92 -9.68 -15.17
C ALA A 248 7.10 -10.14 -13.95
N TRP A 249 5.85 -10.49 -14.20
CA TRP A 249 4.81 -10.54 -13.18
C TRP A 249 4.97 -11.70 -12.18
N LYS A 250 5.54 -12.83 -12.60
CA LYS A 250 5.79 -13.97 -11.71
C LYS A 250 6.83 -13.61 -10.66
N ASP A 251 7.96 -13.05 -11.09
CA ASP A 251 9.05 -12.65 -10.19
C ASP A 251 8.60 -11.55 -9.23
N MET A 252 7.83 -10.58 -9.75
CA MET A 252 7.19 -9.54 -8.95
C MET A 252 6.27 -10.13 -7.87
N LEU A 253 5.29 -10.95 -8.24
CA LEU A 253 4.33 -11.51 -7.29
C LEU A 253 4.98 -12.48 -6.29
N PHE A 254 5.93 -13.31 -6.72
CA PHE A 254 6.64 -14.19 -5.77
C PHE A 254 7.46 -13.39 -4.76
N SER A 255 8.14 -12.34 -5.19
CA SER A 255 8.90 -11.46 -4.29
C SER A 255 7.99 -10.74 -3.31
N PHE A 256 6.82 -10.30 -3.78
CA PHE A 256 5.77 -9.73 -2.93
C PHE A 256 5.26 -10.73 -1.89
N LEU A 257 4.82 -11.92 -2.31
CA LEU A 257 4.28 -12.95 -1.41
C LEU A 257 5.32 -13.41 -0.38
N LYS A 258 6.60 -13.52 -0.77
CA LYS A 258 7.70 -13.84 0.16
C LYS A 258 7.84 -12.76 1.23
N THR A 259 7.78 -11.50 0.83
CA THR A 259 7.89 -10.36 1.74
C THR A 259 6.70 -10.27 2.67
N GLU A 260 5.48 -10.46 2.15
CA GLU A 260 4.26 -10.40 2.95
C GLU A 260 4.21 -11.54 3.99
N ARG A 261 4.60 -12.76 3.60
CA ARG A 261 4.78 -13.88 4.56
C ARG A 261 5.81 -13.56 5.64
N ALA A 262 6.93 -12.91 5.27
CA ALA A 262 7.95 -12.49 6.24
C ALA A 262 7.42 -11.41 7.20
N LEU A 263 6.61 -10.48 6.71
CA LEU A 263 5.94 -9.47 7.53
C LEU A 263 4.97 -10.12 8.52
N ARG A 264 4.09 -11.01 8.06
CA ARG A 264 3.17 -11.76 8.92
C ARG A 264 3.92 -12.47 10.05
N ARG A 265 4.97 -13.23 9.72
CA ARG A 265 5.80 -13.92 10.71
C ARG A 265 6.45 -12.96 11.70
N THR A 266 6.98 -11.83 11.22
CA THR A 266 7.57 -10.81 12.09
C THR A 266 6.54 -10.22 13.05
N VAL A 267 5.32 -9.96 12.56
CA VAL A 267 4.20 -9.46 13.38
C VAL A 267 3.84 -10.47 14.48
N GLU A 268 3.71 -11.75 14.13
CA GLU A 268 3.44 -12.84 15.08
C GLU A 268 4.57 -13.00 16.11
N GLU A 269 5.83 -13.08 15.67
CA GLU A 269 7.00 -13.24 16.53
C GLU A 269 7.20 -12.08 17.50
N LYS A 270 6.82 -10.86 17.09
CA LYS A 270 7.04 -9.64 17.88
C LYS A 270 5.84 -9.20 18.70
N GLN A 271 4.75 -9.97 18.75
CA GLN A 271 3.50 -9.60 19.45
C GLN A 271 3.71 -9.12 20.90
N ASN A 272 4.67 -9.70 21.62
CA ASN A 272 4.98 -9.37 23.02
C ASN A 272 6.20 -8.46 23.21
N SER A 273 6.70 -7.85 22.13
CA SER A 273 7.84 -6.92 22.19
C SER A 273 7.39 -5.53 22.64
N LYS A 274 8.35 -4.73 23.13
CA LYS A 274 8.15 -3.27 23.21
C LYS A 274 8.23 -2.70 21.80
N PHE A 275 7.51 -1.62 21.53
CA PHE A 275 7.50 -0.97 20.21
C PHE A 275 7.96 0.48 20.31
N THR A 276 8.64 0.94 19.26
CA THR A 276 9.11 2.32 19.16
C THR A 276 8.04 3.22 18.57
N PHE A 277 7.40 2.80 17.47
CA PHE A 277 6.33 3.54 16.81
C PHE A 277 4.97 2.89 17.08
N SER A 278 4.73 1.73 16.48
CA SER A 278 3.58 0.86 16.73
C SER A 278 3.93 -0.58 16.36
N HIS A 279 3.12 -1.56 16.76
CA HIS A 279 3.40 -2.98 16.48
C HIS A 279 3.57 -3.26 14.99
N VAL A 280 2.59 -2.83 14.17
CA VAL A 280 2.61 -3.06 12.72
C VAL A 280 3.68 -2.22 12.04
N GLU A 281 3.85 -0.96 12.47
CA GLU A 281 4.85 -0.05 11.89
C GLU A 281 6.28 -0.54 12.11
N ASP A 282 6.63 -0.94 13.33
CA ASP A 282 7.97 -1.46 13.65
C ASP A 282 8.25 -2.73 12.83
N CYS A 283 7.27 -3.62 12.68
CA CYS A 283 7.43 -4.84 11.89
C CYS A 283 7.61 -4.53 10.39
N LEU A 284 6.83 -3.59 9.85
CA LEU A 284 6.95 -3.14 8.46
C LEU A 284 8.32 -2.49 8.21
N ARG A 285 8.75 -1.57 9.08
CA ARG A 285 10.09 -0.96 9.01
C ARG A 285 11.18 -2.03 9.08
N ALA A 286 11.05 -3.03 9.95
CA ALA A 286 12.05 -4.09 10.08
C ALA A 286 12.22 -4.90 8.78
N VAL A 287 11.11 -5.34 8.18
CA VAL A 287 11.13 -6.06 6.90
C VAL A 287 11.67 -5.19 5.78
N ARG A 288 11.27 -3.92 5.75
CA ARG A 288 11.72 -2.94 4.74
C ARG A 288 13.23 -2.69 4.83
N ARG A 289 13.76 -2.46 6.04
CA ARG A 289 15.20 -2.33 6.29
C ARG A 289 15.95 -3.61 5.92
N GLN A 290 15.41 -4.79 6.22
CA GLN A 290 16.03 -6.06 5.85
C GLN A 290 16.12 -6.24 4.33
N ARG A 291 15.02 -5.95 3.60
CA ARG A 291 15.00 -5.99 2.14
C ARG A 291 16.03 -5.03 1.55
N LEU A 292 16.02 -3.78 2.00
CA LEU A 292 16.98 -2.78 1.54
C LEU A 292 18.42 -3.20 1.85
N GLN A 293 18.70 -3.80 3.01
CA GLN A 293 20.05 -4.30 3.32
C GLN A 293 20.48 -5.46 2.42
N SER A 294 19.53 -6.29 1.96
CA SER A 294 19.82 -7.45 1.12
C SER A 294 20.14 -7.09 -0.33
N THR A 295 19.75 -5.90 -0.80
CA THR A 295 20.05 -5.42 -2.17
C THR A 295 21.40 -4.70 -2.27
N LEU A 296 22.04 -4.39 -1.13
CA LEU A 296 23.31 -3.69 -1.06
C LEU A 296 24.50 -4.59 -1.38
N ASP A 297 25.34 -4.14 -2.31
CA ASP A 297 26.62 -4.76 -2.63
C ASP A 297 27.68 -4.41 -1.57
N PRO A 298 28.28 -5.39 -0.87
CA PRO A 298 29.33 -5.10 0.11
C PRO A 298 30.61 -4.52 -0.49
N ASP A 299 30.86 -4.70 -1.79
CA ASP A 299 32.08 -4.23 -2.46
C ASP A 299 31.96 -2.78 -2.93
N ASP A 300 30.72 -2.33 -3.21
CA ASP A 300 30.47 -0.94 -3.59
C ASP A 300 30.61 0.05 -2.41
N ARG A 301 31.20 1.22 -2.68
CA ARG A 301 31.46 2.23 -1.64
C ARG A 301 30.19 2.92 -1.19
N VAL A 302 29.28 3.21 -2.12
CA VAL A 302 28.00 3.85 -1.82
C VAL A 302 27.14 2.88 -1.01
N ASP A 303 27.04 1.64 -1.44
CA ASP A 303 26.25 0.60 -0.76
C ASP A 303 26.74 0.33 0.67
N ARG A 304 28.05 0.36 0.91
CA ARG A 304 28.60 0.32 2.28
C ARG A 304 28.20 1.53 3.13
N HIS A 305 28.18 2.73 2.54
CA HIS A 305 27.75 3.93 3.26
C HIS A 305 26.25 3.90 3.60
N ILE A 306 25.42 3.36 2.70
CA ILE A 306 23.99 3.12 2.96
C ILE A 306 23.83 2.12 4.11
N LYS A 307 24.54 1.00 4.03
CA LYS A 307 24.50 -0.04 5.07
C LYS A 307 24.88 0.51 6.44
N TRP A 308 25.85 1.42 6.50
CA TRP A 308 26.19 2.14 7.72
C TRP A 308 25.08 3.09 8.17
N SER A 309 24.52 3.88 7.25
CA SER A 309 23.43 4.83 7.53
C SER A 309 22.16 4.14 8.06
N LEU A 310 21.84 2.95 7.55
CA LEU A 310 20.72 2.14 8.03
C LEU A 310 20.88 1.68 9.49
N ARG A 311 22.11 1.56 10.00
CA ARG A 311 22.38 1.22 11.40
C ARG A 311 22.14 2.40 12.34
N LEU A 312 22.13 3.63 11.80
CA LEU A 312 21.93 4.84 12.56
C LEU A 312 20.48 5.31 12.58
N LEU A 313 19.60 4.67 11.79
CA LEU A 313 18.16 4.89 11.87
C LEU A 313 17.62 4.62 13.26
N HIS A 314 16.48 5.23 13.59
CA HIS A 314 15.80 5.02 14.86
C HIS A 314 15.64 3.52 15.14
N PRO A 315 16.11 3.02 16.29
CA PRO A 315 16.09 1.60 16.54
C PRO A 315 14.65 1.13 16.80
N LEU A 316 14.30 -0.02 16.22
CA LEU A 316 12.97 -0.61 16.32
C LEU A 316 12.81 -1.43 17.60
N PHE A 317 11.57 -1.67 17.99
CA PHE A 317 11.19 -2.52 19.12
C PHE A 317 11.63 -1.99 20.50
N GLY A 318 11.46 -0.68 20.74
CA GLY A 318 11.67 -0.05 22.05
C GLY A 318 13.13 0.01 22.51
N LYS A 319 14.08 -0.16 21.59
CA LYS A 319 15.51 -0.07 21.86
C LYS A 319 15.93 1.39 22.12
N HIS A 320 16.91 1.59 22.99
CA HIS A 320 17.40 2.92 23.36
C HIS A 320 18.14 3.62 22.21
N ARG A 321 17.99 4.95 22.17
CA ARG A 321 18.53 5.84 21.13
C ARG A 321 19.75 6.62 21.61
N TYR A 322 20.64 6.92 20.66
CA TYR A 322 21.55 8.06 20.74
C TYR A 322 21.00 9.16 19.81
N ASP A 323 20.88 10.39 20.31
CA ASP A 323 20.17 11.49 19.64
C ASP A 323 20.92 11.96 18.38
N HIS A 324 20.64 11.31 17.25
CA HIS A 324 21.12 11.71 15.93
C HIS A 324 19.93 11.74 14.97
N ARG A 325 19.76 12.86 14.26
CA ARG A 325 18.81 12.98 13.14
C ARG A 325 19.56 12.77 11.84
N ILE A 326 19.00 11.95 10.96
CA ILE A 326 19.61 11.57 9.69
C ILE A 326 18.56 11.70 8.60
N THR A 327 18.93 12.23 7.44
CA THR A 327 18.03 12.44 6.29
C THR A 327 17.31 11.16 5.85
N LEU A 328 17.95 9.99 6.00
CA LEU A 328 17.37 8.68 5.72
C LEU A 328 16.15 8.34 6.60
N GLU A 329 16.07 8.93 7.81
CA GLU A 329 14.93 8.74 8.71
C GLU A 329 13.67 9.38 8.12
N ASP A 330 13.79 10.56 7.52
CA ASP A 330 12.67 11.25 6.86
C ASP A 330 12.17 10.44 5.65
N VAL A 331 13.08 9.87 4.84
CA VAL A 331 12.75 9.00 3.71
C VAL A 331 12.02 7.73 4.17
N GLU A 332 12.47 7.10 5.26
CA GLU A 332 11.78 5.93 5.82
C GLU A 332 10.40 6.30 6.39
N ASN A 333 10.29 7.43 7.09
CA ASN A 333 9.05 7.91 7.69
C ASN A 333 7.99 8.17 6.60
N ASP A 334 8.37 8.90 5.54
CA ASP A 334 7.47 9.24 4.43
C ASP A 334 6.91 7.98 3.75
N ALA A 335 7.80 7.05 3.42
CA ALA A 335 7.40 5.83 2.75
C ALA A 335 6.60 4.87 3.67
N THR A 336 7.01 4.72 4.93
CA THR A 336 6.27 3.88 5.90
C THR A 336 4.89 4.46 6.18
N GLY A 337 4.79 5.79 6.33
CA GLY A 337 3.53 6.49 6.51
C GLY A 337 2.57 6.24 5.34
N LEU A 338 3.05 6.33 4.10
CA LEU A 338 2.23 6.05 2.92
C LEU A 338 1.82 4.57 2.84
N LEU A 339 2.75 3.63 3.08
CA LEU A 339 2.43 2.21 3.04
C LEU A 339 1.39 1.83 4.10
N LEU A 340 1.50 2.35 5.32
CA LEU A 340 0.50 2.12 6.37
C LEU A 340 -0.86 2.70 5.99
N LEU A 341 -0.89 3.89 5.38
CA LEU A 341 -2.13 4.50 4.86
C LEU A 341 -2.78 3.60 3.80
N LEU A 342 -2.00 3.14 2.81
CA LEU A 342 -2.49 2.28 1.73
C LEU A 342 -2.91 0.90 2.24
N ARG A 343 -2.21 0.32 3.22
CA ARG A 343 -2.63 -0.93 3.87
C ARG A 343 -3.94 -0.75 4.62
N ARG A 344 -4.13 0.39 5.30
CA ARG A 344 -5.40 0.72 5.94
C ARG A 344 -6.53 0.86 4.91
N GLU A 345 -6.29 1.59 3.81
CA GLU A 345 -7.24 1.67 2.69
C GLU A 345 -7.60 0.28 2.16
N ALA A 346 -6.61 -0.57 1.91
CA ALA A 346 -6.77 -1.91 1.37
C ALA A 346 -7.52 -2.88 2.32
N ALA A 347 -7.38 -2.68 3.63
CA ALA A 347 -8.08 -3.48 4.63
C ALA A 347 -9.54 -3.08 4.84
N LEU A 348 -9.95 -1.88 4.40
CA LEU A 348 -11.31 -1.39 4.56
C LEU A 348 -12.23 -1.95 3.46
N THR A 349 -13.43 -2.36 3.87
CA THR A 349 -14.48 -2.73 2.92
C THR A 349 -15.01 -1.50 2.18
N HIS A 350 -15.55 -1.70 0.97
CA HIS A 350 -16.22 -0.64 0.20
C HIS A 350 -17.28 0.14 1.00
N ARG A 351 -18.02 -0.55 1.89
CA ARG A 351 -19.01 0.08 2.77
C ARG A 351 -18.36 0.98 3.82
N GLN A 352 -17.25 0.56 4.41
CA GLN A 352 -16.51 1.37 5.38
C GLN A 352 -15.85 2.58 4.70
N LEU A 353 -15.28 2.41 3.51
CA LEU A 353 -14.75 3.53 2.73
C LEU A 353 -15.85 4.56 2.41
N ALA A 354 -17.00 4.10 1.89
CA ALA A 354 -18.13 4.98 1.61
C ALA A 354 -18.62 5.71 2.88
N TYR A 355 -18.68 5.01 4.02
CA TYR A 355 -19.02 5.63 5.31
C TYR A 355 -18.01 6.70 5.72
N LEU A 356 -16.70 6.45 5.60
CA LEU A 356 -15.66 7.43 5.93
C LEU A 356 -15.72 8.67 5.04
N HIS A 357 -15.95 8.49 3.74
CA HIS A 357 -16.15 9.61 2.82
C HIS A 357 -17.43 10.40 3.14
N GLN A 358 -18.51 9.71 3.47
CA GLN A 358 -19.74 10.37 3.92
C GLN A 358 -19.50 11.18 5.20
N LEU A 359 -18.79 10.60 6.18
CA LEU A 359 -18.44 11.27 7.42
C LEU A 359 -17.59 12.52 7.19
N ALA A 360 -16.62 12.45 6.27
CA ALA A 360 -15.82 13.61 5.87
C ALA A 360 -16.68 14.70 5.24
N SER A 361 -17.55 14.34 4.31
CA SER A 361 -18.49 15.28 3.68
C SER A 361 -19.43 15.92 4.72
N ASP A 362 -19.96 15.13 5.66
CA ASP A 362 -20.81 15.62 6.73
C ASP A 362 -20.06 16.58 7.67
N TYR A 363 -18.79 16.31 7.96
CA TYR A 363 -17.95 17.19 8.77
C TYR A 363 -17.65 18.51 8.05
N GLU A 364 -17.33 18.47 6.76
CA GLU A 364 -17.13 19.70 5.96
C GLU A 364 -18.41 20.54 5.88
N ALA A 365 -19.57 19.89 5.71
CA ALA A 365 -20.87 20.57 5.73
C ALA A 365 -21.15 21.21 7.09
N MET A 366 -20.90 20.48 8.19
CA MET A 366 -21.00 21.01 9.55
C MET A 366 -20.10 22.22 9.75
N ASP A 367 -18.81 22.12 9.37
CA ASP A 367 -17.84 23.19 9.54
C ASP A 367 -18.25 24.45 8.75
N SER A 368 -18.68 24.28 7.49
CA SER A 368 -19.21 25.36 6.66
C SER A 368 -20.46 26.02 7.27
N GLU A 369 -21.41 25.22 7.76
CA GLU A 369 -22.62 25.73 8.39
C GLU A 369 -22.33 26.51 9.69
N MET A 370 -21.36 26.04 10.49
CA MET A 370 -20.94 26.73 11.72
C MET A 370 -20.18 28.03 11.42
N HIS A 371 -19.32 28.05 10.40
CA HIS A 371 -18.66 29.26 9.95
C HIS A 371 -19.67 30.31 9.45
N ALA A 372 -20.67 29.89 8.66
CA ALA A 372 -21.73 30.79 8.20
C ALA A 372 -22.57 31.37 9.35
N LEU A 373 -22.87 30.55 10.36
CA LEU A 373 -23.58 30.99 11.56
C LEU A 373 -22.76 31.99 12.39
N ASP A 374 -21.47 31.72 12.58
CA ASP A 374 -20.55 32.63 13.28
C ASP A 374 -20.42 33.97 12.53
N GLN A 375 -20.37 33.94 11.19
CA GLN A 375 -20.38 35.14 10.37
C GLN A 375 -21.68 35.96 10.54
N ALA A 376 -22.84 35.31 10.47
CA ALA A 376 -24.14 35.98 10.68
C ALA A 376 -24.26 36.58 12.08
N PHE A 377 -23.72 35.89 13.10
CA PHE A 377 -23.69 36.40 14.47
C PHE A 377 -22.72 37.59 14.63
N ARG A 378 -21.55 37.56 13.99
CA ARG A 378 -20.62 38.70 13.98
C ARG A 378 -21.23 39.93 13.30
N GLU A 379 -21.96 39.73 12.21
CA GLU A 379 -22.72 40.80 11.53
C GLU A 379 -23.77 41.38 12.47
N PHE A 380 -24.61 40.55 13.08
CA PHE A 380 -25.59 40.96 14.08
C PHE A 380 -24.97 41.80 15.19
N LYS A 381 -23.86 41.32 15.74
CA LYS A 381 -23.13 42.01 16.80
C LYS A 381 -22.57 43.37 16.35
N SER A 382 -22.16 43.49 15.10
CA SER A 382 -21.66 44.75 14.54
C SER A 382 -22.72 45.85 14.52
N HIS A 383 -23.99 45.50 14.30
CA HIS A 383 -25.12 46.42 14.38
C HIS A 383 -25.42 46.89 15.81
N LEU A 384 -25.06 46.09 16.82
CA LEU A 384 -25.32 46.40 18.23
C LEU A 384 -24.13 47.06 18.94
N ALA A 385 -22.96 47.13 18.30
CA ALA A 385 -21.76 47.66 18.90
C ALA A 385 -21.83 49.19 19.04
N MET A 386 -22.25 49.66 20.22
CA MET A 386 -22.09 51.05 20.64
C MET A 386 -20.59 51.38 20.86
N PRO A 387 -20.13 52.62 20.57
CA PRO A 387 -18.76 53.02 20.86
C PRO A 387 -18.47 52.85 22.37
N GLY A 388 -17.59 51.90 22.73
CA GLY A 388 -17.14 51.66 24.11
C GLY A 388 -17.60 50.35 24.76
N PHE A 389 -18.49 49.55 24.14
CA PHE A 389 -18.88 48.23 24.66
C PHE A 389 -18.47 47.11 23.70
N GLN A 390 -17.38 46.40 24.02
CA GLN A 390 -16.99 45.15 23.34
C GLN A 390 -17.33 43.96 24.23
N LEU A 391 -18.49 43.34 24.01
CA LEU A 391 -18.81 42.03 24.61
C LEU A 391 -18.19 40.93 23.74
N SER A 392 -17.01 40.41 24.08
CA SER A 392 -16.38 39.30 23.35
C SER A 392 -16.97 37.94 23.77
N VAL A 393 -18.22 37.67 23.39
CA VAL A 393 -18.72 36.29 23.34
C VAL A 393 -18.26 35.70 22.02
N SER A 394 -17.14 34.99 22.05
CA SER A 394 -16.78 34.09 20.96
C SER A 394 -17.64 32.84 21.11
N LEU A 395 -18.34 32.43 20.06
CA LEU A 395 -18.79 31.05 19.98
C LEU A 395 -17.56 30.16 20.19
N PRO A 396 -17.66 29.02 20.92
CA PRO A 396 -16.53 28.12 21.09
C PRO A 396 -16.05 27.70 19.71
N GLY A 397 -14.98 28.34 19.25
CA GLY A 397 -14.37 28.05 17.96
C GLY A 397 -13.94 26.60 18.01
N LEU A 398 -14.54 25.78 17.15
CA LEU A 398 -13.89 24.55 16.72
C LEU A 398 -12.50 24.97 16.28
N ASN A 399 -11.47 24.59 17.04
CA ASN A 399 -10.10 24.87 16.67
C ASN A 399 -9.93 24.41 15.22
N PRO A 400 -9.60 25.28 14.26
CA PRO A 400 -9.42 24.88 12.87
C PRO A 400 -8.06 24.21 12.76
N ARG A 401 -7.89 23.07 13.43
CA ARG A 401 -6.92 22.09 12.99
C ARG A 401 -7.47 21.64 11.66
N ARG A 402 -6.88 22.12 10.56
CA ARG A 402 -7.16 21.61 9.22
C ARG A 402 -7.02 20.10 9.29
N LEU A 403 -8.14 19.40 9.35
CA LEU A 403 -8.15 17.95 9.30
C LEU A 403 -7.69 17.57 7.90
N SER A 404 -6.95 16.47 7.78
CA SER A 404 -6.66 15.93 6.47
C SER A 404 -7.99 15.66 5.75
N ARG A 405 -8.12 16.06 4.48
CA ARG A 405 -9.32 15.77 3.70
C ARG A 405 -9.53 14.27 3.49
N ASN A 406 -8.46 13.49 3.43
CA ASN A 406 -8.54 12.04 3.31
C ASN A 406 -8.92 11.41 4.66
N PRO A 407 -10.16 10.89 4.83
CA PRO A 407 -10.61 10.34 6.11
C PRO A 407 -9.93 9.04 6.51
N ILE A 408 -9.27 8.37 5.55
CA ILE A 408 -8.51 7.14 5.81
C ILE A 408 -7.24 7.45 6.62
N SER A 409 -6.73 8.68 6.54
CA SER A 409 -5.57 9.12 7.31
C SER A 409 -5.89 9.45 8.77
N TRP A 410 -7.17 9.56 9.13
CA TRP A 410 -7.57 10.01 10.46
C TRP A 410 -7.25 8.97 11.52
N PRO A 411 -6.48 9.29 12.56
CA PRO A 411 -6.32 8.42 13.71
C PRO A 411 -7.69 8.01 14.28
N ASP A 412 -7.83 6.80 14.83
CA ASP A 412 -9.12 6.31 15.31
C ASP A 412 -9.73 7.22 16.40
N ASP A 413 -8.90 7.81 17.26
CA ASP A 413 -9.31 8.80 18.26
C ASP A 413 -9.88 10.08 17.63
N LEU A 414 -9.29 10.52 16.51
CA LEU A 414 -9.79 11.67 15.77
C LEU A 414 -11.10 11.34 15.08
N ARG A 415 -11.18 10.18 14.42
CA ARG A 415 -12.41 9.71 13.76
C ARG A 415 -13.56 9.68 14.76
N THR A 416 -13.35 9.08 15.93
CA THR A 416 -14.39 8.98 16.98
C THR A 416 -14.88 10.36 17.42
N LYS A 417 -13.96 11.33 17.60
CA LYS A 417 -14.32 12.71 17.91
C LYS A 417 -15.12 13.39 16.80
N VAL A 418 -14.76 13.16 15.53
CA VAL A 418 -15.49 13.69 14.38
C VAL A 418 -16.89 13.07 14.30
N GLU A 419 -17.02 11.76 14.49
CA GLU A 419 -18.32 11.06 14.55
C GLU A 419 -19.23 11.63 15.64
N GLU A 420 -18.69 11.85 16.85
CA GLU A 420 -19.45 12.47 17.94
C GLU A 420 -19.89 13.89 17.62
N GLN A 421 -19.00 14.70 17.03
CA GLN A 421 -19.30 16.09 16.66
C GLN A 421 -20.37 16.16 15.57
N VAL A 422 -20.20 15.41 14.48
CA VAL A 422 -21.16 15.31 13.39
C VAL A 422 -22.50 14.77 13.90
N GLY A 423 -22.47 13.77 14.80
CA GLY A 423 -23.67 13.25 15.44
C GLY A 423 -24.44 14.31 16.24
N LYS A 424 -23.74 15.12 17.04
CA LYS A 424 -24.33 16.24 17.79
C LYS A 424 -24.88 17.31 16.86
N TRP A 425 -24.14 17.69 15.82
CA TRP A 425 -24.59 18.68 14.83
C TRP A 425 -25.84 18.20 14.10
N LYS A 426 -25.88 16.95 13.62
CA LYS A 426 -27.07 16.37 12.97
C LYS A 426 -28.29 16.39 13.89
N ALA A 427 -28.12 16.07 15.17
CA ALA A 427 -29.19 16.12 16.15
C ALA A 427 -29.69 17.56 16.44
N GLN A 428 -28.81 18.55 16.32
CA GLN A 428 -29.09 19.98 16.58
C GLN A 428 -29.45 20.77 15.33
N ARG A 429 -29.47 20.15 14.15
CA ARG A 429 -29.58 20.84 12.85
C ARG A 429 -30.81 21.74 12.75
N GLN A 430 -31.97 21.26 13.21
CA GLN A 430 -33.20 22.05 13.22
C GLN A 430 -33.09 23.32 14.07
N VAL A 431 -32.39 23.25 15.22
CA VAL A 431 -32.17 24.40 16.10
C VAL A 431 -31.21 25.39 15.45
N ILE A 432 -30.14 24.88 14.82
CA ILE A 432 -29.18 25.69 14.07
C ILE A 432 -29.87 26.45 12.95
N ASP A 433 -30.75 25.78 12.20
CA ASP A 433 -31.49 26.40 11.09
C ASP A 433 -32.46 27.48 11.60
N GLN A 434 -33.16 27.23 12.71
CA GLN A 434 -33.98 28.26 13.35
C GLN A 434 -33.14 29.48 13.77
N MET A 435 -31.95 29.26 14.35
CA MET A 435 -31.06 30.34 14.76
C MET A 435 -30.52 31.13 13.56
N LYS A 436 -30.17 30.46 12.45
CA LYS A 436 -29.80 31.13 11.19
C LYS A 436 -30.95 32.01 10.68
N CYS A 437 -32.18 31.50 10.65
CA CYS A 437 -33.35 32.28 10.23
C CYS A 437 -33.58 33.50 11.13
N LEU A 438 -33.46 33.34 12.46
CA LEU A 438 -33.61 34.44 13.41
C LEU A 438 -32.52 35.50 13.25
N LEU A 439 -31.26 35.09 13.09
CA LEU A 439 -30.14 36.02 12.88
C LEU A 439 -30.27 36.75 11.55
N ALA A 440 -30.65 36.05 10.47
CA ALA A 440 -30.88 36.68 9.17
C ALA A 440 -32.01 37.72 9.24
N ALA A 441 -33.15 37.37 9.84
CA ALA A 441 -34.27 38.31 10.03
C ALA A 441 -33.88 39.50 10.90
N SER A 442 -33.06 39.27 11.95
CA SER A 442 -32.57 40.34 12.84
C SER A 442 -31.59 41.27 12.13
N ASN A 443 -30.65 40.73 11.33
CA ASN A 443 -29.72 41.54 10.54
C ASN A 443 -30.47 42.36 9.49
N MET A 444 -31.49 41.78 8.84
CA MET A 444 -32.38 42.55 7.94
C MET A 444 -33.11 43.67 8.70
N ALA A 445 -33.66 43.40 9.88
CA ALA A 445 -34.36 44.42 10.66
C ALA A 445 -33.43 45.56 11.14
N LEU A 446 -32.18 45.23 11.53
CA LEU A 446 -31.21 46.20 12.05
C LEU A 446 -30.47 46.99 10.95
N SER A 447 -30.32 46.40 9.76
CA SER A 447 -29.77 47.09 8.58
C SER A 447 -30.74 48.14 8.02
N ILE A 448 -32.03 48.05 8.36
CA ILE A 448 -32.99 49.13 8.16
C ILE A 448 -32.75 50.19 9.25
N SER A 449 -31.87 51.16 8.99
CA SER A 449 -31.66 52.31 9.88
C SER A 449 -31.59 53.66 9.15
N ALA A 450 -32.47 54.56 9.60
CA ALA A 450 -32.54 56.02 9.45
C ALA A 450 -32.91 56.67 8.10
N GLU A 451 -32.48 56.19 6.94
CA GLU A 451 -32.75 56.93 5.67
C GLU A 451 -34.22 56.84 5.23
N ASP A 452 -34.87 55.68 5.37
CA ASP A 452 -36.29 55.50 4.98
C ASP A 452 -37.30 56.11 5.96
N LEU A 453 -36.88 56.44 7.19
CA LEU A 453 -37.73 57.19 8.13
C LEU A 453 -37.63 58.71 7.92
N SER A 454 -36.65 59.18 7.16
CA SER A 454 -36.53 60.61 6.77
C SER A 454 -37.20 60.94 5.43
N SER A 455 -37.62 59.93 4.66
CA SER A 455 -38.34 60.09 3.40
C SER A 455 -39.88 59.97 3.53
N GLN A 456 -40.37 59.71 4.76
CA GLN A 456 -41.81 59.60 5.07
C GLN A 456 -42.31 60.57 6.17
N ILE A 457 -41.49 61.52 6.60
CA ILE A 457 -41.90 62.71 7.38
C ILE A 457 -41.53 63.93 6.55
#